data_AF-A0A7C2L5Q5-F1
#
_entry.id   AF-A0A7C2L5Q5-F1
#
_cell.length_a   1.000
_cell.length_b   1.000
_cell.length_c   1.000
_cell.angle_alpha   90.00
_cell.angle_beta   90.00
_cell.angle_gamma   90.00
#
_symmetry.space_group_name_H-M   'P 1'
#
loop_
_entity.id
_entity.type
_entity.pdbx_description
1 polymer ?
#
loop_
_entity_poly.entity_id
_entity_poly.type
_entity_poly.pdbx_seq_one_letter_code
_entity_poly.pdbx_strand_id
1 'polypeptide(L)'
;MGGEKFNPTLYPLKAGWKLLIILELDSKGRLTIPKKLREALNIKRKVLVINVGDHLKVVPLPSDPLEVLEGALDLKKPFKELRRQAELSAEKEAKGKQCSS
;
A
#
# COMPACT_ATOMS: atom_id res chain seq x y z
N MET A 1 14.08 2.36 22.86
CA MET A 1 12.93 3.29 22.81
C MET A 1 12.59 3.48 21.34
N GLY A 2 11.47 3.08 20.76
CA GLY A 2 10.33 2.28 21.16
C GLY A 2 9.63 2.02 19.83
N GLY A 3 9.87 0.85 19.23
CA GLY A 3 9.32 0.53 17.92
C GLY A 3 7.84 0.21 18.07
N GLU A 4 6.98 1.05 17.51
CA GLU A 4 5.61 0.66 17.25
C GLU A 4 5.64 -0.44 16.19
N LYS A 5 5.64 -1.68 16.68
CA LYS A 5 5.50 -2.87 15.85
C LYS A 5 4.20 -2.74 15.06
N PHE A 6 4.27 -2.88 13.74
CA PHE A 6 3.10 -3.14 12.93
C PHE A 6 2.32 -4.29 13.56
N ASN A 7 1.19 -3.96 14.19
CA ASN A 7 0.41 -4.89 14.97
C ASN A 7 -0.77 -5.33 14.10
N PRO A 8 -0.76 -6.54 13.53
CA PRO A 8 -1.85 -7.02 12.68
C PRO A 8 -3.18 -7.18 13.43
N THR A 9 -3.21 -6.98 14.76
CA THR A 9 -4.45 -6.88 15.56
C THR A 9 -5.12 -5.49 15.52
N LEU A 10 -4.50 -4.50 14.87
CA LEU A 10 -5.08 -3.16 14.68
C LEU A 10 -6.20 -3.13 13.61
N TYR A 11 -6.36 -4.21 12.85
CA TYR A 11 -7.65 -4.53 12.24
C TYR A 11 -8.52 -5.16 13.32
N PRO A 12 -9.66 -4.57 13.69
CA PRO A 12 -10.52 -5.17 14.71
C PRO A 12 -11.06 -6.50 14.18
N LEU A 13 -10.40 -7.60 14.55
CA LEU A 13 -10.93 -8.96 14.61
C LEU A 13 -12.11 -9.08 15.60
N LYS A 14 -12.55 -7.95 16.20
CA LYS A 14 -13.65 -7.84 17.16
C LYS A 14 -14.96 -7.29 16.59
N ALA A 15 -15.05 -7.02 15.28
CA ALA A 15 -16.34 -6.78 14.64
C ALA A 15 -16.82 -8.08 14.01
N GLY A 16 -17.77 -8.73 14.68
CA GLY A 16 -18.42 -9.95 14.18
C GLY A 16 -18.77 -9.81 12.70
N TRP A 17 -18.46 -10.85 11.94
CA TRP A 17 -18.65 -10.94 10.51
C TRP A 17 -20.13 -10.77 10.14
N LYS A 18 -20.55 -9.52 9.92
CA LYS A 18 -21.78 -9.23 9.17
C LYS A 18 -21.70 -7.85 8.55
N LEU A 19 -20.89 -7.73 7.49
CA LEU A 19 -20.92 -6.59 6.56
C LEU A 19 -21.28 -7.07 5.15
N LEU A 20 -22.16 -8.08 5.05
CA LEU A 20 -22.86 -8.39 3.82
C LEU A 20 -24.05 -7.43 3.74
N ILE A 21 -23.94 -6.45 2.85
CA ILE A 21 -24.99 -5.47 2.58
C ILE A 21 -25.31 -5.52 1.08
N ILE A 22 -26.60 -5.58 0.77
CA ILE A 22 -27.08 -5.39 -0.60
C ILE A 22 -27.34 -3.90 -0.77
N LEU A 23 -26.79 -3.33 -1.83
CA LEU A 23 -26.96 -1.91 -2.18
C LEU A 23 -27.46 -1.83 -3.61
N GLU A 24 -28.35 -0.88 -3.85
CA GLU A 24 -28.79 -0.52 -5.19
C GLU A 24 -28.00 0.68 -5.71
N LEU A 25 -27.81 0.72 -7.03
CA LEU A 25 -27.22 1.87 -7.69
C LEU A 25 -28.25 2.98 -7.82
N ASP A 26 -27.79 4.23 -7.75
CA ASP A 26 -28.66 5.35 -8.11
C ASP A 26 -28.92 5.39 -9.63
N SER A 27 -29.78 6.31 -10.06
CA SER A 27 -30.14 6.50 -11.47
C SER A 27 -28.97 6.85 -12.39
N LYS A 28 -27.82 7.24 -11.84
CA LYS A 28 -26.59 7.56 -12.59
C LYS A 28 -25.54 6.46 -12.46
N GLY A 29 -25.89 5.30 -11.89
CA GLY A 29 -24.97 4.17 -11.70
C GLY A 29 -23.96 4.37 -10.55
N ARG A 30 -24.22 5.28 -9.61
CA ARG A 30 -23.32 5.54 -8.47
C ARG A 30 -23.66 4.63 -7.30
N LEU A 31 -22.62 4.06 -6.69
CA LEU A 31 -22.72 3.31 -5.45
C LEU A 31 -22.44 4.23 -4.25
N THR A 32 -23.40 4.33 -3.34
CA THR A 32 -23.22 5.11 -2.10
C THR A 32 -22.68 4.21 -0.99
N ILE A 33 -21.45 4.48 -0.53
CA ILE A 33 -20.85 3.74 0.58
C ILE A 33 -21.47 4.20 1.91
N PRO A 34 -22.15 3.30 2.67
CA PRO A 34 -22.77 3.66 3.93
C PRO A 34 -21.77 4.23 4.95
N LYS A 35 -22.22 5.17 5.79
CA LYS A 35 -21.39 5.86 6.79
C LYS A 35 -20.59 4.89 7.67
N LYS A 36 -21.24 3.83 8.17
CA LYS A 36 -20.60 2.81 9.01
C LYS A 36 -19.41 2.13 8.32
N LEU A 37 -19.52 1.84 7.03
CA LEU A 37 -18.44 1.21 6.27
C LEU A 37 -17.31 2.20 5.95
N ARG A 38 -17.65 3.46 5.66
CA ARG A 38 -16.66 4.53 5.47
C ARG A 38 -15.83 4.74 6.73
N GLU A 39 -16.45 4.77 7.90
CA GLU A 39 -15.77 4.94 9.18
C GLU A 39 -14.92 3.70 9.53
N ALA A 40 -15.47 2.49 9.37
CA ALA A 40 -14.76 1.26 9.66
C ALA A 40 -13.50 1.05 8.80
N LEU A 41 -13.53 1.49 7.54
CA LEU A 41 -12.41 1.39 6.60
C LEU A 41 -11.58 2.68 6.50
N ASN A 42 -11.85 3.69 7.33
CA ASN A 42 -11.20 5.01 7.27
C ASN A 42 -11.18 5.61 5.85
N ILE A 43 -12.27 5.45 5.09
CA ILE A 43 -12.42 5.99 3.74
C ILE A 43 -12.62 7.51 3.86
N LYS A 44 -11.62 8.26 3.39
CA LYS A 44 -11.69 9.71 3.27
C LYS A 44 -12.32 10.12 1.93
N ARG A 45 -11.60 10.92 1.12
CA ARG A 45 -12.14 11.51 -0.12
C ARG A 45 -11.84 10.68 -1.37
N LYS A 46 -10.77 9.90 -1.37
CA LYS A 46 -10.28 9.16 -2.54
C LYS A 46 -10.28 7.66 -2.26
N VAL A 47 -10.65 6.89 -3.27
CA VAL A 47 -10.57 5.43 -3.28
C VAL A 47 -9.93 4.99 -4.58
N LEU A 48 -9.19 3.90 -4.53
CA LEU A 48 -8.72 3.17 -5.69
C LEU A 48 -9.73 2.06 -6.01
N VAL A 49 -10.19 2.01 -7.25
CA VAL A 49 -11.06 0.93 -7.74
C VAL A 49 -10.23 0.03 -8.65
N ILE A 50 -10.16 -1.24 -8.32
CA ILE A 50 -9.41 -2.26 -9.07
C ILE A 50 -10.42 -3.25 -9.63
N ASN A 51 -10.39 -3.43 -10.95
CA ASN A 51 -11.11 -4.53 -11.60
C ASN A 51 -10.33 -5.83 -11.40
N VAL A 52 -10.95 -6.83 -10.78
CA VAL A 52 -10.34 -8.15 -10.54
C VAL A 52 -11.04 -9.26 -11.34
N GLY A 53 -11.77 -8.89 -12.39
CA GLY A 53 -12.45 -9.79 -13.33
C GLY A 53 -13.92 -9.99 -13.00
N ASP A 54 -14.21 -10.70 -11.92
CA ASP A 54 -15.57 -11.04 -11.46
C ASP A 54 -16.16 -9.98 -10.51
N HIS A 55 -15.33 -9.13 -9.91
CA HIS A 55 -15.77 -8.06 -9.01
C HIS A 55 -14.86 -6.83 -9.06
N LEU A 56 -15.30 -5.79 -8.35
CA LEU A 56 -14.51 -4.59 -8.10
C LEU A 56 -13.99 -4.61 -6.66
N LYS A 57 -12.70 -4.37 -6.50
CA LYS A 57 -12.09 -4.11 -5.19
C LYS A 57 -11.96 -2.61 -4.99
N VAL A 58 -12.51 -2.10 -3.89
CA VAL A 58 -12.40 -0.69 -3.50
C VAL A 58 -11.43 -0.59 -2.34
N VAL A 59 -10.33 0.16 -2.54
CA VAL A 59 -9.28 0.35 -1.53
C VAL A 59 -9.23 1.83 -1.12
N PRO A 60 -9.30 2.17 0.17
CA PRO A 60 -9.10 3.54 0.63
C PRO A 60 -7.72 4.05 0.21
N LEU A 61 -7.65 5.25 -0.38
CA LEU A 61 -6.38 5.87 -0.71
C LEU A 61 -5.97 6.83 0.43
N PRO A 62 -4.77 6.70 1.01
CA PRO A 62 -4.30 7.60 2.05
C PRO A 62 -4.21 9.04 1.54
N SER A 63 -4.31 10.00 2.46
CA SER A 63 -4.18 11.42 2.13
C SER A 63 -2.76 11.77 1.69
N ASP A 64 -1.77 11.23 2.41
CA ASP A 64 -0.36 11.28 2.06
C ASP A 64 0.10 9.85 1.70
N PRO A 65 0.46 9.58 0.44
CA PRO A 65 1.01 8.29 0.06
C PRO A 65 2.28 7.92 0.85
N LEU A 66 3.10 8.91 1.24
CA LEU A 66 4.39 8.66 1.88
C LEU A 66 4.25 8.12 3.30
N GLU A 67 3.20 8.52 4.03
CA GLU A 67 2.89 7.97 5.37
C GLU A 67 2.71 6.45 5.33
N VAL A 68 2.21 5.90 4.22
CA VAL A 68 1.98 4.44 4.06
C VAL A 68 3.22 3.72 3.53
N LEU A 69 4.16 4.46 2.92
CA LEU A 69 5.44 3.92 2.46
C LEU A 69 6.48 3.80 3.58
N GLU A 70 6.27 4.46 4.72
CA GLU A 70 7.17 4.36 5.87
C GLU A 70 7.19 2.92 6.41
N GLY A 71 8.38 2.30 6.41
CA GLY A 71 8.55 0.89 6.79
C GLY A 71 8.15 -0.13 5.72
N ALA A 72 7.64 0.29 4.55
CA ALA A 72 7.38 -0.63 3.42
C ALA A 72 8.67 -1.27 2.87
N LEU A 73 9.81 -0.63 3.11
CA LEU A 73 11.13 -1.12 2.76
C LEU A 73 11.89 -1.49 4.04
N ASP A 74 11.85 -2.77 4.42
CA ASP A 74 12.69 -3.31 5.49
C ASP A 74 14.12 -3.51 4.99
N LEU A 75 14.88 -2.42 4.95
CA LEU A 75 16.26 -2.42 4.50
C LEU A 75 17.17 -2.62 5.71
N LYS A 76 17.95 -3.69 5.71
CA LYS A 76 19.01 -3.94 6.71
C LYS A 76 20.06 -2.82 6.76
N LYS A 77 20.12 -1.97 5.74
CA LYS A 77 21.07 -0.87 5.60
C LYS A 77 20.34 0.39 5.13
N PRO A 78 20.79 1.60 5.54
CA PRO A 78 20.26 2.84 5.03
C PRO A 78 20.37 2.94 3.50
N PHE A 79 19.41 3.62 2.87
CA PHE A 79 19.34 3.78 1.41
C PHE A 79 20.63 4.35 0.78
N LYS A 80 21.30 5.26 1.50
CA LYS A 80 22.58 5.87 1.09
C LYS A 80 23.69 4.83 0.93
N GLU A 81 23.75 3.84 1.81
CA GLU A 81 24.76 2.77 1.76
C GLU A 81 24.51 1.86 0.56
N LEU A 82 23.24 1.47 0.34
CA LEU A 82 22.84 0.63 -0.80
C LEU A 82 23.16 1.32 -2.13
N ARG A 83 22.90 2.63 -2.22
CA ARG A 83 23.25 3.44 -3.39
C ARG A 83 24.75 3.41 -3.67
N ARG A 84 25.58 3.64 -2.65
CA ARG A 84 27.05 3.59 -2.77
C ARG A 84 27.52 2.21 -3.24
N GLN A 85 26.92 1.13 -2.74
CA GLN A 85 27.27 -0.23 -3.15
C GLN A 85 26.90 -0.49 -4.62
N ALA A 86 25.75 0.02 -5.08
CA ALA A 86 25.34 -0.08 -6.48
C ALA A 86 26.31 0.68 -7.41
N GLU A 87 26.70 1.90 -7.05
CA GLU A 87 27.66 2.73 -7.79
C GLU A 87 29.02 2.02 -7.93
N LEU A 88 29.57 1.51 -6.83
CA LEU A 88 30.85 0.77 -6.84
C LEU A 88 30.79 -0.52 -7.66
N SER A 89 29.65 -1.22 -7.66
CA SER A 89 29.47 -2.44 -8.44
C SER A 89 29.40 -2.12 -9.94
N ALA A 90 28.65 -1.08 -10.31
CA ALA A 90 28.55 -0.59 -11.69
C ALA A 90 29.92 -0.17 -12.25
N GLU A 91 30.74 0.51 -11.45
CA GLU A 91 32.11 0.89 -11.86
C GLU A 91 33.01 -0.33 -12.13
N LYS A 92 32.90 -1.38 -11.29
CA LYS A 92 33.68 -2.61 -11.47
C LYS A 92 33.27 -3.35 -12.75
N GLU A 93 31.97 -3.43 -13.02
CA GLU A 93 31.46 -4.05 -14.25
C GLU A 93 31.88 -3.26 -15.51
N ALA A 94 31.86 -1.94 -15.45
CA ALA A 94 32.31 -1.09 -16.55
C ALA A 94 33.82 -1.28 -16.84
N LYS A 95 34.65 -1.39 -15.80
CA LYS A 95 36.09 -1.64 -15.94
C LYS A 95 36.40 -3.07 -16.38
N GLY A 96 35.64 -4.07 -15.92
CA GLY A 96 35.80 -5.47 -16.31
C GLY A 96 35.50 -5.74 -17.79
N LYS A 97 34.60 -4.95 -18.42
CA LYS A 97 34.33 -5.02 -19.86
C LYS A 97 35.39 -4.37 -20.74
N GLN A 98 36.36 -3.64 -20.17
CA GLN A 98 37.45 -3.02 -20.93
C GLN A 98 38.65 -3.96 -21.15
N CYS A 99 38.65 -5.17 -20.58
CA CYS A 99 39.69 -6.19 -20.81
C CYS A 99 39.12 -7.40 -21.56
N SER A 100 38.67 -7.19 -22.80
CA SER A 100 38.43 -8.27 -23.76
C SER A 100 38.54 -7.75 -25.20
N SER A 101 39.62 -7.01 -25.48
CA SER A 101 39.97 -6.52 -26.82
C SER A 101 41.40 -6.91 -27.13
#